data_AF-A0AAQ3QUB8-F1
#
_entry.id   AF-A0AAQ3QUB8-F1
#
_cell.length_a   1.000
_cell.length_b   1.000
_cell.length_c   1.000
_cell.angle_alpha   90.00
_cell.angle_beta   90.00
_cell.angle_gamma   90.00
#
_symmetry.space_group_name_H-M   'P 1'
#
loop_
_entity.id
_entity.type
_entity.pdbx_description
1 polymer ?
#
loop_
_entity_poly.entity_id
_entity_poly.type
_entity_poly.pdbx_seq_one_letter_code
_entity_poly.pdbx_strand_id
1 'polypeptide(L)'
;MPNELTQFTLPIRVRRGFTIMELLVVLTILAAVGGGVVMTVSNGMSIVDGTGRSITHEEVATRATLLEIEKALMGNGAEAGYYSHALELPTRIAGLLTDVDSLGAYNFATKRGWNGPYLFDSGATYGASTEAGDTDNFIATYGLDSDPAILDGWGKPIILQESDTSDARIVSAGPNQVIETDPNNAIDADRGDDIVQFLRDTDPNL
;
A
#
# COMPACT_ATOMS: atom_id res chain seq x y z
N MET A 1 41.24 -79.89 -35.42
CA MET A 1 40.21 -78.91 -35.83
C MET A 1 40.53 -77.59 -35.15
N PRO A 2 41.04 -76.56 -35.85
CA PRO A 2 41.28 -75.25 -35.26
C PRO A 2 40.08 -74.32 -35.51
N ASN A 3 39.68 -73.60 -34.46
CA ASN A 3 38.58 -72.65 -34.42
C ASN A 3 38.98 -71.33 -35.11
N GLU A 4 38.22 -70.91 -36.12
CA GLU A 4 38.25 -69.54 -36.62
C GLU A 4 37.50 -68.62 -35.65
N LEU A 5 38.21 -67.67 -35.06
CA LEU A 5 37.62 -66.60 -34.26
C LEU A 5 37.28 -65.43 -35.18
N THR A 6 36.00 -65.32 -35.55
CA THR A 6 35.44 -64.22 -36.33
C THR A 6 35.50 -62.94 -35.49
N GLN A 7 36.44 -62.04 -35.80
CA GLN A 7 36.53 -60.74 -35.15
C GLN A 7 35.33 -59.85 -35.52
N PHE A 8 34.46 -59.60 -34.55
CA PHE A 8 33.32 -58.69 -34.68
C PHE A 8 33.78 -57.26 -34.39
N THR A 9 34.03 -56.47 -35.44
CA THR A 9 34.39 -55.04 -35.32
C THR A 9 33.12 -54.20 -35.31
N LEU A 10 32.76 -53.63 -34.14
CA LEU A 10 31.62 -52.72 -34.03
C LEU A 10 32.00 -51.29 -34.47
N PRO A 11 31.17 -50.63 -35.30
CA PRO A 11 31.43 -49.25 -35.71
C PRO A 11 31.21 -48.29 -34.54
N ILE A 12 32.29 -47.66 -34.07
CA ILE A 12 32.24 -46.59 -33.07
C ILE A 12 31.61 -45.36 -33.74
N ARG A 13 30.34 -45.06 -33.41
CA ARG A 13 29.73 -43.77 -33.79
C ARG A 13 30.38 -42.67 -32.96
N VAL A 14 31.22 -41.88 -33.61
CA VAL A 14 31.74 -40.62 -33.04
C VAL A 14 30.56 -39.68 -32.82
N ARG A 15 30.09 -39.57 -31.57
CA ARG A 15 29.19 -38.50 -31.17
C ARG A 15 29.99 -37.21 -31.26
N ARG A 16 29.64 -36.33 -32.20
CA ARG A 16 30.19 -34.97 -32.21
C ARG A 16 29.75 -34.29 -30.92
N GLY A 17 30.69 -34.15 -29.99
CA GLY A 17 30.48 -33.37 -28.77
C GLY A 17 30.22 -31.92 -29.15
N PHE A 18 29.32 -31.29 -28.42
CA PHE A 18 29.02 -29.87 -28.57
C PHE A 18 30.32 -29.07 -28.48
N THR A 19 30.61 -28.27 -29.50
CA THR A 19 31.84 -27.49 -29.50
C THR A 19 31.73 -26.35 -28.49
N ILE A 20 32.84 -25.95 -27.85
CA ILE A 20 32.85 -24.83 -26.90
C ILE A 20 32.31 -23.55 -27.54
N MET A 21 32.54 -23.35 -28.84
CA MET A 21 31.99 -22.21 -29.59
C MET A 21 30.46 -22.23 -29.66
N GLU A 22 29.86 -23.40 -29.87
CA GLU A 22 28.41 -23.55 -29.95
C GLU A 22 27.74 -23.27 -28.60
N LEU A 23 28.37 -23.73 -27.51
CA LEU A 23 27.93 -23.41 -26.15
C LEU A 23 27.97 -21.88 -25.90
N LEU A 24 29.05 -21.22 -26.32
CA LEU A 24 29.21 -19.78 -26.14
C LEU A 24 28.14 -18.99 -26.89
N VAL A 25 27.88 -19.36 -28.15
CA VAL A 25 26.83 -18.74 -28.98
C VAL A 25 25.46 -18.91 -28.35
N VAL A 26 25.12 -20.13 -27.92
CA VAL A 26 23.84 -20.40 -27.25
C VAL A 26 23.70 -19.57 -25.98
N LEU A 27 24.76 -19.45 -25.18
CA LEU A 27 24.74 -18.68 -23.95
C LEU A 27 24.55 -17.18 -24.21
N THR A 28 25.19 -16.62 -25.24
CA THR A 28 24.94 -15.23 -25.65
C THR A 28 23.52 -15.00 -26.16
N ILE A 29 22.95 -15.93 -26.93
CA ILE A 29 21.56 -15.83 -27.39
C ILE A 29 20.60 -15.89 -26.20
N LEU A 30 20.82 -16.83 -25.26
CA LEU A 30 20.00 -16.95 -24.06
C LEU A 30 20.09 -15.70 -23.17
N ALA A 31 21.27 -15.10 -23.02
CA ALA A 31 21.44 -13.86 -22.27
C ALA A 31 20.70 -12.69 -22.93
N ALA A 32 20.79 -12.55 -24.27
CA ALA A 32 20.10 -11.50 -25.00
C ALA A 32 18.56 -11.67 -24.94
N VAL A 33 18.07 -12.89 -25.14
CA VAL A 33 16.63 -13.19 -25.07
C VAL A 33 16.11 -13.03 -23.64
N GLY A 34 16.82 -13.56 -22.65
CA GLY A 34 16.46 -13.44 -21.24
C GLY A 34 16.43 -11.99 -20.78
N GLY A 35 17.43 -11.19 -21.14
CA GLY A 35 17.46 -9.75 -20.85
C GLY A 35 16.30 -8.99 -21.50
N GLY A 36 15.97 -9.32 -22.75
CA GLY A 36 14.84 -8.71 -23.46
C GLY A 36 13.49 -8.98 -22.80
N VAL A 37 13.23 -10.23 -22.39
CA VAL A 37 11.94 -10.61 -21.76
C VAL A 37 11.71 -9.86 -20.44
N VAL A 38 12.76 -9.66 -19.63
CA VAL A 38 12.65 -8.94 -18.34
C VAL A 38 12.21 -7.49 -18.55
N MET A 39 12.76 -6.80 -19.56
CA MET A 39 12.38 -5.40 -19.85
C MET A 39 10.94 -5.27 -20.35
N THR A 40 10.44 -6.26 -21.08
CA THR A 40 9.06 -6.22 -21.60
C THR A 40 8.04 -6.42 -20.50
N VAL A 41 8.34 -7.29 -19.52
CA VAL A 41 7.45 -7.55 -18.38
C VAL A 41 7.43 -6.38 -17.41
N SER A 42 8.54 -5.67 -17.19
CA SER A 42 8.58 -4.52 -16.29
C SER A 42 7.77 -3.32 -16.78
N ASN A 43 7.59 -3.17 -18.09
CA ASN A 43 6.97 -1.99 -18.68
C ASN A 43 5.47 -2.16 -19.02
N GLY A 44 4.92 -3.37 -18.90
CA GLY A 44 3.59 -3.70 -19.41
C GLY A 44 2.56 -4.19 -18.39
N MET A 45 2.94 -4.36 -17.11
CA MET A 45 2.03 -4.86 -16.10
C MET A 45 1.21 -3.72 -15.50
N SER A 46 0.12 -3.35 -16.17
CA SER A 46 -0.93 -2.53 -15.58
C SER A 46 -1.63 -3.35 -14.50
N ILE A 47 -1.68 -2.86 -13.26
CA ILE A 47 -2.58 -3.41 -12.26
C ILE A 47 -3.99 -2.99 -12.66
N VAL A 48 -4.93 -3.92 -12.59
CA VAL A 48 -6.34 -3.68 -12.92
C VAL A 48 -7.15 -3.91 -11.65
N ASP A 49 -7.99 -2.95 -11.28
CA ASP A 49 -8.88 -3.09 -10.12
C ASP A 49 -10.08 -4.00 -10.41
N GLY A 50 -10.94 -4.20 -9.41
CA GLY A 50 -12.16 -5.02 -9.54
C GLY A 50 -13.17 -4.49 -10.56
N THR A 51 -12.99 -3.26 -11.06
CA THR A 51 -13.85 -2.61 -12.06
C THR A 51 -13.27 -2.68 -13.48
N GLY A 52 -12.05 -3.19 -13.64
CA GLY A 52 -11.38 -3.23 -14.95
C GLY A 52 -10.56 -1.97 -15.26
N ARG A 53 -10.42 -1.03 -14.30
CA ARG A 53 -9.63 0.19 -14.47
C ARG A 53 -8.15 -0.08 -14.17
N SER A 54 -7.27 0.49 -14.99
CA SER A 54 -5.84 0.53 -14.73
C SER A 54 -5.56 1.40 -13.50
N ILE A 55 -4.93 0.83 -12.47
CA ILE A 55 -4.54 1.54 -11.25
C ILE A 55 -3.03 1.57 -11.11
N THR A 56 -2.51 2.66 -10.56
CA THR A 56 -1.08 2.83 -10.32
C THR A 56 -0.64 2.05 -9.07
N HIS A 57 0.66 1.78 -8.93
CA HIS A 57 1.18 1.11 -7.74
C HIS A 57 0.97 1.95 -6.48
N GLU A 58 1.05 3.26 -6.63
CA GLU A 58 0.82 4.25 -5.58
C GLU A 58 -0.64 4.21 -5.11
N GLU A 59 -1.60 4.08 -6.03
CA GLU A 59 -3.01 3.93 -5.68
C GLU A 59 -3.27 2.61 -4.93
N VAL A 60 -2.68 1.50 -5.38
CA VAL A 60 -2.78 0.20 -4.69
C VAL A 60 -2.22 0.29 -3.28
N ALA A 61 -1.04 0.89 -3.13
CA ALA A 61 -0.40 1.08 -1.84
C ALA A 61 -1.27 1.94 -0.93
N THR A 62 -1.81 3.05 -1.45
CA THR A 62 -2.71 3.95 -0.71
C THR A 62 -3.95 3.24 -0.22
N ARG A 63 -4.65 2.49 -1.09
CA ARG A 63 -5.84 1.72 -0.70
C ARG A 63 -5.53 0.67 0.36
N ALA A 64 -4.39 0.00 0.26
CA ALA A 64 -3.95 -0.94 1.30
C ALA A 64 -3.70 -0.22 2.63
N THR A 65 -3.04 0.93 2.63
CA THR A 65 -2.82 1.75 3.83
C THR A 65 -4.13 2.22 4.45
N LEU A 66 -5.08 2.71 3.64
CA LEU A 66 -6.39 3.15 4.12
C LEU A 66 -7.15 1.98 4.78
N LEU A 67 -7.11 0.79 4.19
CA LEU A 67 -7.74 -0.39 4.78
C LEU A 67 -7.14 -0.77 6.14
N GLU A 68 -5.81 -0.67 6.30
CA GLU A 68 -5.17 -0.92 7.59
C GLU A 68 -5.51 0.15 8.63
N ILE A 69 -5.64 1.42 8.21
CA ILE A 69 -6.11 2.50 9.09
C ILE A 69 -7.56 2.27 9.52
N GLU A 70 -8.44 1.87 8.61
CA GLU A 70 -9.82 1.51 8.92
C GLU A 70 -9.88 0.38 9.96
N LYS A 71 -9.10 -0.69 9.78
CA LYS A 71 -9.01 -1.79 10.75
C LYS A 71 -8.47 -1.33 12.10
N ALA A 72 -7.49 -0.44 12.12
CA ALA A 72 -6.95 0.13 13.35
C ALA A 72 -8.00 0.97 14.09
N LEU A 73 -8.83 1.72 13.36
CA LEU A 73 -9.90 2.55 13.92
C LEU A 73 -11.08 1.71 14.41
N MET A 74 -11.59 0.82 13.56
CA MET A 74 -12.87 0.13 13.75
C MET A 74 -12.71 -1.30 14.29
N GLY A 75 -11.58 -1.93 14.02
CA GLY A 75 -11.32 -3.36 14.27
C GLY A 75 -11.55 -4.21 13.02
N ASN A 76 -11.21 -5.50 13.11
CA ASN A 76 -11.32 -6.45 11.99
C ASN A 76 -12.13 -7.71 12.36
N GLY A 77 -12.94 -7.65 13.43
CA GLY A 77 -13.73 -8.76 13.96
C GLY A 77 -12.94 -9.74 14.84
N ALA A 78 -11.62 -9.89 14.62
CA ALA A 78 -10.74 -10.65 15.52
C ALA A 78 -10.18 -9.75 16.63
N GLU A 79 -9.86 -8.50 16.29
CA GLU A 79 -9.30 -7.51 17.19
C GLU A 79 -10.17 -6.25 17.22
N ALA A 80 -10.26 -5.65 18.40
CA ALA A 80 -10.96 -4.40 18.63
C ALA A 80 -10.09 -3.21 18.17
N GLY A 81 -10.66 -2.30 17.39
CA GLY A 81 -9.97 -1.06 17.00
C GLY A 81 -9.98 0.01 18.08
N TYR A 82 -9.39 1.17 17.80
CA TYR A 82 -9.37 2.36 18.64
C TYR A 82 -10.76 2.71 19.17
N TYR A 83 -11.77 2.78 18.29
CA TYR A 83 -13.14 3.16 18.63
C TYR A 83 -13.74 2.25 19.71
N SER A 84 -13.43 0.95 19.67
CA SER A 84 -13.91 0.00 20.66
C SER A 84 -13.25 0.19 22.03
N HIS A 85 -12.09 0.83 22.12
CA HIS A 85 -11.39 1.08 23.39
C HIS A 85 -11.67 2.48 23.94
N ALA A 86 -11.80 3.47 23.06
CA ALA A 86 -12.00 4.88 23.38
C ALA A 86 -13.48 5.30 23.48
N LEU A 87 -14.39 4.60 22.78
CA LEU A 87 -15.79 5.01 22.53
C LEU A 87 -15.97 6.23 21.63
N GLU A 88 -14.87 6.79 21.15
CA GLU A 88 -14.81 7.91 20.22
C GLU A 88 -13.73 7.65 19.18
N LEU A 89 -13.79 8.34 18.06
CA LEU A 89 -12.71 8.34 17.08
C LEU A 89 -11.60 9.25 17.57
N PRO A 90 -10.33 8.99 17.19
CA PRO A 90 -9.27 9.90 17.58
C PRO A 90 -9.51 11.24 16.88
N THR A 91 -9.14 12.34 17.54
CA THR A 91 -9.30 13.67 16.93
C THR A 91 -8.42 13.85 15.69
N ARG A 92 -7.35 13.05 15.57
CA ARG A 92 -6.34 13.09 14.49
C ARG A 92 -5.74 11.70 14.28
N ILE A 93 -5.12 11.46 13.12
CA ILE A 93 -4.41 10.19 12.84
C ILE A 93 -3.29 9.90 13.85
N ALA A 94 -2.67 10.94 14.42
CA ALA A 94 -1.66 10.77 15.48
C ALA A 94 -2.16 9.93 16.67
N GLY A 95 -3.47 9.91 16.92
CA GLY A 95 -4.12 9.08 17.93
C GLY A 95 -4.05 7.58 17.65
N LEU A 96 -3.70 7.14 16.45
CA LEU A 96 -3.44 5.72 16.18
C LEU A 96 -2.01 5.31 16.49
N LEU A 97 -1.09 6.27 16.53
CA LEU A 97 0.34 6.07 16.71
C LEU A 97 0.76 6.33 18.17
N THR A 98 0.07 7.26 18.83
CA THR A 98 0.38 7.75 20.18
C THR A 98 -0.88 8.12 20.95
N ASP A 99 -0.83 8.17 22.29
CA ASP A 99 -1.97 8.57 23.14
C ASP A 99 -2.15 10.09 23.18
N VAL A 100 -2.55 10.70 22.05
CA VAL A 100 -2.76 12.16 21.96
C VAL A 100 -4.06 12.62 22.63
N ASP A 101 -5.07 11.75 22.71
CA ASP A 101 -6.38 12.07 23.30
C ASP A 101 -6.42 11.81 24.82
N SER A 102 -5.29 11.39 25.42
CA SER A 102 -5.16 11.16 26.86
C SER A 102 -6.20 10.17 27.43
N LEU A 103 -6.43 9.07 26.72
CA LEU A 103 -7.42 8.05 27.09
C LEU A 103 -7.11 7.35 28.43
N GLY A 104 -5.88 7.52 28.92
CA GLY A 104 -5.37 6.86 30.12
C GLY A 104 -4.99 5.41 29.86
N ALA A 105 -4.36 4.78 30.86
CA ALA A 105 -3.87 3.41 30.73
C ALA A 105 -5.00 2.40 30.48
N TYR A 106 -4.76 1.43 29.60
CA TYR A 106 -5.72 0.38 29.29
C TYR A 106 -6.14 -0.43 30.52
N ASN A 107 -7.45 -0.57 30.70
CA ASN A 107 -8.07 -1.38 31.74
C ASN A 107 -8.60 -2.68 31.13
N PHE A 108 -7.94 -3.80 31.47
CA PHE A 108 -8.31 -5.14 30.98
C PHE A 108 -9.70 -5.62 31.42
N ALA A 109 -10.22 -5.14 32.56
CA ALA A 109 -11.53 -5.55 33.05
C ALA A 109 -12.66 -4.91 32.25
N THR A 110 -12.54 -3.62 31.93
CA THR A 110 -13.54 -2.88 31.15
C THR A 110 -13.25 -2.90 29.64
N LYS A 111 -12.04 -3.31 29.25
CA LYS A 111 -11.50 -3.21 27.88
C LYS A 111 -11.55 -1.78 27.32
N ARG A 112 -11.15 -0.80 28.15
CA ARG A 112 -11.17 0.64 27.81
C ARG A 112 -9.83 1.31 28.09
N GLY A 113 -9.56 2.43 27.43
CA GLY A 113 -8.32 3.20 27.55
C GLY A 113 -7.34 2.92 26.40
N TRP A 114 -6.16 3.53 26.45
CA TRP A 114 -5.13 3.39 25.42
C TRP A 114 -4.47 2.00 25.44
N ASN A 115 -4.83 1.13 24.49
CA ASN A 115 -4.28 -0.23 24.37
C ASN A 115 -2.97 -0.31 23.56
N GLY A 116 -2.31 0.83 23.34
CA GLY A 116 -1.05 0.93 22.60
C GLY A 116 -1.22 1.50 21.20
N PRO A 117 -0.10 1.73 20.49
CA PRO A 117 -0.15 2.11 19.10
C PRO A 117 -0.93 1.07 18.32
N TYR A 118 -2.01 1.50 17.67
CA TYR A 118 -2.83 0.66 16.79
C TYR A 118 -2.16 0.47 15.42
N LEU A 119 -1.23 1.36 15.08
CA LEU A 119 -0.38 1.30 13.90
C LEU A 119 1.07 1.55 14.27
N PHE A 120 1.99 1.07 13.43
CA PHE A 120 3.41 1.35 13.59
C PHE A 120 3.78 2.66 12.92
N ASP A 121 4.55 3.47 13.63
CA ASP A 121 5.06 4.72 13.10
C ASP A 121 6.07 4.46 11.97
N SER A 122 5.89 5.16 10.85
CA SER A 122 6.81 5.14 9.72
C SER A 122 7.98 6.13 9.92
N GLY A 123 7.93 6.96 10.97
CA GLY A 123 8.82 8.09 11.22
C GLY A 123 8.44 9.34 10.44
N ALA A 124 7.32 9.30 9.70
CA ALA A 124 6.78 10.46 9.01
C ALA A 124 6.03 11.37 9.98
N THR A 125 6.05 12.67 9.67
CA THR A 125 5.34 13.69 10.45
C THR A 125 4.60 14.64 9.52
N TYR A 126 3.53 15.24 10.04
CA TYR A 126 2.92 16.41 9.41
C TYR A 126 3.93 17.55 9.44
N GLY A 127 4.33 18.06 8.28
CA GLY A 127 5.22 19.21 8.18
C GLY A 127 4.42 20.49 8.00
N ALA A 128 4.67 21.51 8.81
CA ALA A 128 4.15 22.86 8.55
C ALA A 128 4.57 23.28 7.15
N SER A 129 3.60 23.49 6.26
CA SER A 129 3.93 24.15 5.01
C SER A 129 4.44 25.55 5.33
N THR A 130 5.67 25.81 4.91
CA THR A 130 6.29 27.13 5.04
C THR A 130 6.13 27.94 3.76
N GLU A 131 5.48 27.39 2.73
CA GLU A 131 5.28 28.07 1.46
C GLU A 131 4.01 28.96 1.51
N ALA A 132 4.21 30.25 1.27
CA ALA A 132 3.12 31.21 1.21
C ALA A 132 2.24 30.93 -0.02
N GLY A 133 1.01 30.47 0.21
CA GLY A 133 0.06 30.08 -0.84
C GLY A 133 -0.17 28.58 -0.94
N ASP A 134 0.46 27.78 -0.06
CA ASP A 134 0.16 26.36 0.05
C ASP A 134 -1.27 26.17 0.60
N THR A 135 -2.17 25.78 -0.29
CA THR A 135 -3.54 25.38 0.02
C THR A 135 -3.60 23.97 0.59
N ASP A 136 -2.52 23.21 0.52
CA ASP A 136 -2.38 21.82 0.97
C ASP A 136 -2.11 21.78 2.48
N ASN A 137 -2.64 22.75 3.25
CA ASN A 137 -2.31 22.88 4.67
C ASN A 137 -3.07 21.84 5.50
N PHE A 138 -2.65 20.57 5.36
CA PHE A 138 -3.10 19.41 6.11
C PHE A 138 -3.11 19.68 7.63
N ILE A 139 -2.18 20.52 8.12
CA ILE A 139 -2.08 20.89 9.53
C ILE A 139 -3.14 21.88 9.96
N ALA A 140 -3.53 22.85 9.14
CA ALA A 140 -4.52 23.84 9.56
C ALA A 140 -5.87 23.20 9.93
N THR A 141 -6.16 22.02 9.38
CA THR A 141 -7.48 21.39 9.51
C THR A 141 -7.44 20.01 10.18
N TYR A 142 -6.39 19.20 10.00
CA TYR A 142 -6.43 17.75 10.34
C TYR A 142 -5.29 17.26 11.24
N GLY A 143 -4.31 18.11 11.55
CA GLY A 143 -3.09 17.72 12.28
C GLY A 143 -2.49 18.88 13.08
N LEU A 144 -1.38 18.64 13.75
CA LEU A 144 -0.47 19.70 14.21
C LEU A 144 0.89 19.54 13.54
N ASP A 145 1.67 20.62 13.54
CA ASP A 145 3.07 20.54 13.12
C ASP A 145 3.82 19.50 13.95
N SER A 146 4.58 18.65 13.26
CA SER A 146 5.30 17.51 13.81
C SER A 146 4.44 16.38 14.40
N ASP A 147 3.12 16.39 14.24
CA ASP A 147 2.30 15.22 14.60
C ASP A 147 2.75 14.01 13.77
N PRO A 148 2.86 12.80 14.38
CA PRO A 148 3.13 11.58 13.62
C PRO A 148 2.09 11.35 12.53
N ALA A 149 2.57 10.97 11.34
CA ALA A 149 1.74 10.82 10.14
C ALA A 149 1.90 9.44 9.52
N ILE A 150 0.87 9.02 8.80
CA ILE A 150 0.91 7.84 7.94
C ILE A 150 0.88 8.35 6.50
N LEU A 151 1.82 7.90 5.69
CA LEU A 151 1.94 8.36 4.31
C LEU A 151 1.15 7.44 3.36
N ASP A 152 0.57 8.04 2.33
CA ASP A 152 0.02 7.36 1.18
C ASP A 152 1.12 6.92 0.19
N GLY A 153 0.71 6.33 -0.93
CA GLY A 153 1.61 5.87 -2.00
C GLY A 153 2.36 7.00 -2.70
N TRP A 154 1.94 8.25 -2.58
CA TRP A 154 2.61 9.44 -3.11
C TRP A 154 3.48 10.15 -2.07
N GLY A 155 3.59 9.59 -0.86
CA GLY A 155 4.40 10.13 0.22
C GLY A 155 3.75 11.32 0.94
N LYS A 156 2.43 11.48 0.84
CA LYS A 156 1.67 12.52 1.53
C LYS A 156 0.92 11.99 2.74
N PRO A 157 0.74 12.81 3.80
CA PRO A 157 -0.04 12.40 4.95
C PRO A 157 -1.48 12.04 4.57
N ILE A 158 -1.94 10.89 5.05
CA ILE A 158 -3.35 10.53 5.08
C ILE A 158 -4.00 11.30 6.23
N ILE A 159 -5.20 11.84 6.00
CA ILE A 159 -5.96 12.58 7.01
C ILE A 159 -7.19 11.80 7.49
N LEU A 160 -7.63 12.13 8.70
CA LEU A 160 -8.93 11.76 9.24
C LEU A 160 -9.84 12.98 9.18
N GLN A 161 -10.93 12.87 8.44
CA GLN A 161 -11.97 13.89 8.38
C GLN A 161 -13.18 13.40 9.17
N GLU A 162 -13.69 14.25 10.05
CA GLU A 162 -14.99 14.09 10.71
C GLU A 162 -15.94 15.14 10.16
N SER A 163 -17.15 14.72 9.77
CA SER A 163 -18.22 15.61 9.34
C SER A 163 -19.08 16.07 10.52
N ASP A 164 -19.82 17.16 10.30
CA ASP A 164 -20.83 17.64 11.25
C ASP A 164 -21.95 16.61 11.55
N THR A 165 -22.08 15.57 10.73
CA THR A 165 -23.06 14.48 10.91
C THR A 165 -22.54 13.31 11.75
N SER A 166 -21.35 13.42 12.34
CA SER A 166 -20.66 12.34 13.06
C SER A 166 -20.26 11.15 12.17
N ASP A 167 -20.16 11.41 10.87
CA ASP A 167 -19.55 10.48 9.92
C ASP A 167 -18.07 10.80 9.83
N ALA A 168 -17.26 9.77 9.72
CA ALA A 168 -15.83 9.93 9.62
C ALA A 168 -15.28 9.07 8.48
N ARG A 169 -14.24 9.62 7.86
CA ARG A 169 -13.58 9.02 6.71
C ARG A 169 -12.10 9.36 6.74
N ILE A 170 -11.34 8.50 6.10
CA ILE A 170 -9.91 8.69 5.90
C ILE A 170 -9.68 9.02 4.43
N VAL A 171 -8.83 10.01 4.18
CA VAL A 171 -8.65 10.60 2.85
C VAL A 171 -7.16 10.70 2.54
N SER A 172 -6.79 10.25 1.35
CA SER A 172 -5.52 10.61 0.70
C SER A 172 -5.81 11.64 -0.38
N ALA A 173 -4.92 12.63 -0.49
CA ALA A 173 -4.97 13.70 -1.49
C ALA A 173 -4.62 13.26 -2.91
N GLY A 174 -4.39 11.95 -3.11
CA GLY A 174 -4.10 11.40 -4.42
C GLY A 174 -2.84 11.97 -5.10
N PRO A 175 -2.74 11.76 -6.42
CA PRO A 175 -1.63 12.24 -7.26
C PRO A 175 -1.37 13.75 -7.23
N ASN A 176 -2.40 14.59 -7.15
CA ASN A 176 -2.27 16.04 -7.22
C ASN A 176 -1.85 16.67 -5.88
N GLN A 177 -1.95 15.91 -4.78
CA GLN A 177 -1.52 16.26 -3.43
C GLN A 177 -2.36 17.34 -2.75
N VAL A 178 -3.53 17.65 -3.30
CA VAL A 178 -4.47 18.66 -2.81
C VAL A 178 -5.73 17.95 -2.33
N ILE A 179 -6.23 18.27 -1.13
CA ILE A 179 -7.49 17.71 -0.65
C ILE A 179 -8.65 18.48 -1.28
N GLU A 180 -9.41 17.83 -2.15
CA GLU A 180 -10.64 18.40 -2.73
C GLU A 180 -11.91 17.99 -1.99
N THR A 181 -11.87 16.87 -1.26
CA THR A 181 -13.04 16.32 -0.59
C THR A 181 -13.50 17.25 0.54
N ASP A 182 -14.70 17.83 0.41
CA ASP A 182 -15.29 18.76 1.37
C ASP A 182 -15.68 18.01 2.66
N PRO A 183 -15.05 18.31 3.82
CA PRO A 183 -15.31 17.63 5.09
C PRO A 183 -16.79 17.64 5.51
N ASN A 184 -17.58 18.61 5.04
CA ASN A 184 -19.00 18.75 5.41
C ASN A 184 -19.95 18.02 4.46
N ASN A 185 -19.45 17.47 3.34
CA ASN A 185 -20.25 16.75 2.37
C ASN A 185 -20.04 15.24 2.49
N ALA A 186 -20.96 14.53 3.14
CA ALA A 186 -20.85 13.09 3.38
C ALA A 186 -20.86 12.24 2.10
N ILE A 187 -21.47 12.73 1.01
CA ILE A 187 -21.57 12.04 -0.28
C ILE A 187 -20.88 12.88 -1.34
N ASP A 188 -19.65 13.32 -1.05
CA ASP A 188 -18.95 14.17 -1.99
C ASP A 188 -18.75 13.43 -3.31
N ALA A 189 -19.39 13.93 -4.36
CA ALA A 189 -19.31 13.39 -5.70
C ALA A 189 -18.12 14.00 -6.46
N ASP A 190 -17.67 15.18 -6.04
CA ASP A 190 -16.52 15.90 -6.62
C ASP A 190 -15.30 15.72 -5.72
N ARG A 191 -14.79 14.48 -5.67
CA ARG A 191 -13.57 14.13 -4.90
C ARG A 191 -12.27 14.40 -5.66
N GLY A 192 -12.33 14.93 -6.87
CA GLY A 192 -11.13 15.06 -7.71
C GLY A 192 -10.44 13.71 -7.91
N ASP A 193 -9.18 13.64 -7.49
CA ASP A 193 -8.37 12.41 -7.42
C ASP A 193 -8.13 11.90 -6.00
N ASP A 194 -8.83 12.45 -5.01
CA ASP A 194 -8.81 11.96 -3.64
C ASP A 194 -9.29 10.51 -3.55
N ILE A 195 -8.61 9.75 -2.70
CA ILE A 195 -9.02 8.39 -2.34
C ILE A 195 -9.61 8.41 -0.95
N VAL A 196 -10.90 8.12 -0.87
CA VAL A 196 -11.69 8.18 0.36
C VAL A 196 -12.09 6.78 0.81
N GLN A 197 -11.95 6.51 2.10
CA GLN A 197 -12.49 5.31 2.74
C GLN A 197 -13.39 5.74 3.92
N PHE A 198 -14.67 5.40 3.85
CA PHE A 198 -15.63 5.65 4.91
C PHE A 198 -15.51 4.60 6.01
N LEU A 199 -15.69 5.02 7.27
CA LEU A 199 -15.51 4.13 8.42
C LEU A 199 -16.79 3.39 8.85
N ARG A 200 -17.96 3.92 8.52
CA ARG A 200 -19.26 3.38 8.98
C ARG A 200 -20.23 3.07 7.85
N ASP A 201 -20.13 3.79 6.74
CA ASP A 201 -21.00 3.63 5.59
C ASP A 201 -20.27 2.97 4.42
N THR A 202 -21.03 2.28 3.58
CA THR A 202 -20.50 1.79 2.30
C THR A 202 -20.34 2.99 1.36
N ASP A 203 -19.18 3.11 0.70
CA ASP A 203 -18.94 4.22 -0.23
C ASP A 203 -20.05 4.22 -1.31
N PRO A 204 -20.82 5.30 -1.44
CA PRO A 204 -21.90 5.38 -2.44
C PRO A 204 -21.40 5.35 -3.89
N ASN A 205 -20.09 5.53 -4.12
CA ASN A 205 -19.49 5.62 -5.45
C ASN A 205 -18.72 4.35 -5.90
N LEU A 206 -18.71 3.29 -5.09
CA LEU A 206 -18.17 1.96 -5.44
C LEU A 206 -19.27 1.01 -5.94
#